data_AF-A0A438HQK0-F1
#
_entry.id   AF-A0A438HQK0-F1
#
_cell.length_a   1.000
_cell.length_b   1.000
_cell.length_c   1.000
_cell.angle_alpha   90.00
_cell.angle_beta   90.00
_cell.angle_gamma   90.00
#
_symmetry.space_group_name_H-M   'P 1'
#
loop_
_entity.id
_entity.type
_entity.pdbx_description
1 polymer ?
#
loop_
_entity_poly.entity_id
_entity_poly.type
_entity_poly.pdbx_seq_one_letter_code
_entity_poly.pdbx_strand_id
1 'polypeptide(L)'
;MLGVFVDKEKARVLRKERELALAKRALHRVRDRLRKQVVVPLHKALELPEVFMCSNKWGSLPYNRVASVAMKSYKSLFSNHDTERFGEYLEKVQTGKAKIAAGALLPHEIIASLNEEDAERVAELQWARMLED
;
A
#
# COMPACT_ATOMS: atom_id res chain seq x y z
N MET A 1 21.43 -14.51 -54.31
CA MET A 1 20.79 -15.51 -53.41
C MET A 1 20.71 -15.07 -51.94
N LEU A 2 21.49 -14.08 -51.47
CA LEU A 2 21.53 -13.64 -50.06
C LEU A 2 20.35 -12.76 -49.59
N GLY A 3 19.68 -12.02 -50.49
CA GLY A 3 18.60 -11.08 -50.11
C GLY A 3 17.30 -11.72 -49.60
N VAL A 4 16.95 -12.92 -50.09
CA VAL A 4 15.71 -13.63 -49.70
C VAL A 4 15.79 -14.21 -48.29
N PHE A 5 17.00 -14.49 -47.79
CA PHE A 5 17.24 -15.08 -46.47
C PHE A 5 17.10 -14.04 -45.36
N VAL A 6 17.65 -12.83 -45.56
CA VAL A 6 17.55 -11.68 -44.64
C VAL A 6 16.08 -11.25 -44.44
N ASP A 7 15.26 -11.34 -45.48
CA ASP A 7 13.84 -10.95 -45.42
C ASP A 7 12.98 -11.94 -44.61
N LYS A 8 13.28 -13.25 -44.73
CA LYS A 8 12.64 -14.29 -43.90
C LYS A 8 13.00 -14.16 -42.42
N GLU A 9 14.23 -13.76 -42.11
CA GLU A 9 14.69 -13.56 -40.74
C GLU A 9 14.04 -12.34 -40.10
N LYS A 10 13.97 -11.21 -40.82
CA LYS A 10 13.21 -10.02 -40.42
C LYS A 10 11.73 -10.35 -40.20
N ALA A 11 11.10 -11.12 -41.09
CA ALA A 11 9.72 -11.55 -40.94
C ALA A 11 9.49 -12.42 -39.70
N ARG A 12 10.45 -13.29 -39.33
CA ARG A 12 10.39 -14.10 -38.10
C ARG A 12 10.50 -13.23 -36.84
N VAL A 13 11.41 -12.26 -36.83
CA VAL A 13 11.56 -11.32 -35.70
C VAL A 13 10.28 -10.51 -35.51
N LEU A 14 9.75 -9.91 -36.59
CA LEU A 14 8.52 -9.12 -36.54
C LEU A 14 7.31 -9.94 -36.07
N ARG A 15 7.24 -11.23 -36.44
CA ARG A 15 6.20 -12.14 -35.94
C ARG A 15 6.30 -12.34 -34.43
N LYS A 16 7.50 -12.63 -33.92
CA LYS A 16 7.73 -12.78 -32.47
C LYS A 16 7.40 -11.49 -31.70
N GLU A 17 7.76 -10.32 -32.24
CA GLU A 17 7.43 -9.03 -31.64
C GLU A 17 5.92 -8.80 -31.56
N ARG A 18 5.18 -9.14 -32.63
CA ARG A 18 3.71 -9.06 -32.66
C ARG A 18 3.08 -10.02 -31.66
N GLU A 19 3.56 -11.26 -31.58
CA GLU A 19 3.10 -12.25 -30.60
C GLU A 19 3.36 -11.78 -29.17
N LEU A 20 4.55 -11.23 -28.89
CA LEU A 20 4.88 -10.65 -27.59
C LEU A 20 3.98 -9.46 -27.25
N ALA A 21 3.72 -8.57 -28.21
CA ALA A 21 2.84 -7.43 -28.01
C ALA A 21 1.38 -7.86 -27.74
N LEU A 22 0.90 -8.88 -28.44
CA LEU A 22 -0.41 -9.51 -28.19
C LEU A 22 -0.47 -10.14 -26.79
N ALA A 23 0.55 -10.91 -26.40
CA ALA A 23 0.63 -11.53 -25.08
C ALA A 23 0.63 -10.47 -23.98
N LYS A 24 1.44 -9.41 -24.10
CA LYS A 24 1.45 -8.27 -23.17
C LYS A 24 0.07 -7.63 -23.03
N ARG A 25 -0.62 -7.36 -24.15
CA ARG A 25 -1.98 -6.79 -24.14
C ARG A 25 -2.98 -7.72 -23.42
N ALA A 26 -2.91 -9.03 -23.67
CA ALA A 26 -3.77 -10.00 -23.00
C ALA A 26 -3.52 -10.01 -21.49
N LEU A 27 -2.25 -10.03 -21.05
CA LEU A 27 -1.87 -9.96 -19.63
C LEU A 27 -2.38 -8.68 -18.97
N HIS A 28 -2.23 -7.52 -19.62
CA HIS A 28 -2.77 -6.27 -19.09
C HIS A 28 -4.28 -6.30 -18.90
N ARG A 29 -5.03 -6.88 -19.84
CA ARG A 29 -6.50 -7.02 -19.73
C ARG A 29 -6.89 -7.93 -18.56
N VAL A 30 -6.22 -9.07 -18.42
CA VAL A 30 -6.48 -10.01 -17.31
C VAL A 30 -6.17 -9.34 -15.97
N ARG A 31 -5.02 -8.69 -15.85
CA ARG A 31 -4.63 -7.95 -14.64
C ARG A 31 -5.63 -6.85 -14.30
N ASP A 32 -6.08 -6.08 -15.28
CA ASP A 32 -7.05 -5.00 -15.05
C ASP A 32 -8.41 -5.52 -14.57
N ARG A 33 -8.88 -6.64 -15.15
CA ARG A 33 -10.09 -7.32 -14.66
C ARG A 33 -9.92 -7.81 -13.23
N LEU A 34 -8.83 -8.51 -12.92
CA LEU A 34 -8.54 -8.99 -11.57
C LEU A 34 -8.52 -7.82 -10.56
N ARG A 35 -7.84 -6.72 -10.92
CA ARG A 35 -7.78 -5.52 -10.07
C ARG A 35 -9.18 -4.95 -9.81
N LYS A 36 -9.98 -4.75 -10.86
CA LYS A 36 -11.29 -4.10 -10.76
C LYS A 36 -12.36 -4.97 -10.11
N GLN A 37 -12.38 -6.26 -10.42
CA GLN A 37 -13.45 -7.17 -10.04
C GLN A 37 -13.18 -7.92 -8.73
N VAL A 38 -11.92 -8.08 -8.33
CA VAL A 38 -11.55 -8.85 -7.14
C VAL A 38 -10.82 -7.98 -6.12
N VAL A 39 -9.69 -7.38 -6.49
CA VAL A 39 -8.83 -6.66 -5.54
C VAL A 39 -9.53 -5.42 -4.96
N VAL A 40 -10.15 -4.59 -5.81
CA VAL A 40 -10.83 -3.37 -5.35
C VAL A 40 -12.00 -3.66 -4.40
N PRO A 41 -12.93 -4.60 -4.70
CA PRO A 41 -13.98 -4.99 -3.75
C PRO A 41 -13.44 -5.54 -2.43
N LEU A 42 -12.38 -6.36 -2.46
CA LEU A 42 -11.77 -6.90 -1.25
C LEU A 42 -11.13 -5.81 -0.39
N HIS A 43 -10.37 -4.89 -1.00
CA HIS A 43 -9.77 -3.78 -0.26
C HIS A 43 -10.84 -2.87 0.39
N LYS A 44 -11.98 -2.69 -0.28
CA LYS A 44 -13.13 -1.97 0.28
C LYS A 44 -13.75 -2.72 1.46
N ALA A 45 -13.96 -4.03 1.34
CA ALA A 45 -14.52 -4.86 2.40
C ALA A 45 -13.61 -4.95 3.65
N LEU A 46 -12.29 -4.91 3.43
CA LEU A 46 -11.29 -4.87 4.50
C LEU A 46 -11.05 -3.47 5.07
N GLU A 47 -11.65 -2.43 4.48
CA GLU A 47 -11.52 -1.03 4.90
C GLU A 47 -10.06 -0.55 4.95
N LEU A 48 -9.25 -0.95 3.96
CA LEU A 48 -7.85 -0.57 3.89
C LEU A 48 -7.68 0.96 3.72
N PRO A 49 -6.67 1.58 4.36
CA PRO A 49 -6.49 3.04 4.31
C PRO A 49 -6.35 3.57 2.88
N GLU A 50 -5.70 2.82 1.98
CA GLU A 50 -5.48 3.20 0.58
C GLU A 50 -6.79 3.46 -0.17
N VAL A 51 -7.88 2.78 0.17
CA VAL A 51 -9.19 3.00 -0.45
C VAL A 51 -9.70 4.41 -0.15
N PHE A 52 -9.55 4.85 1.09
CA PHE A 52 -9.95 6.17 1.56
C PHE A 52 -9.00 7.24 1.04
N MET A 53 -7.69 6.98 1.10
CA MET A 53 -6.64 7.87 0.61
C MET A 53 -6.80 8.15 -0.90
N CYS A 54 -6.96 7.10 -1.72
CA CYS A 54 -7.15 7.25 -3.17
C CYS A 54 -8.47 7.95 -3.53
N SER A 55 -9.48 7.88 -2.65
CA SER A 55 -10.76 8.55 -2.86
C SER A 55 -10.82 9.94 -2.20
N ASN A 56 -9.73 10.40 -1.60
CA ASN A 56 -9.64 11.63 -0.78
C ASN A 56 -10.70 11.70 0.33
N LYS A 57 -11.11 10.55 0.88
CA LYS A 57 -12.15 10.42 1.92
C LYS A 57 -11.53 10.20 3.30
N TRP A 58 -10.64 11.10 3.68
CA TRP A 58 -9.90 11.01 4.96
C TRP A 58 -10.83 10.97 6.18
N GLY A 59 -11.88 11.80 6.17
CA GLY A 59 -12.89 11.88 7.23
C GLY A 59 -13.67 10.58 7.55
N SER A 60 -13.55 9.55 6.70
CA SER A 60 -14.18 8.23 6.93
C SER A 60 -13.17 7.13 7.25
N LEU A 61 -11.87 7.43 7.30
CA LEU A 61 -10.82 6.44 7.54
C LEU A 61 -10.90 5.90 8.99
N PRO A 62 -11.00 4.57 9.18
CA PRO A 62 -11.06 3.95 10.51
C PRO A 62 -9.66 3.62 11.04
N TYR A 63 -9.04 4.54 11.79
CA TYR A 63 -7.66 4.39 12.29
C TYR A 63 -7.41 3.13 13.14
N ASN A 64 -8.41 2.69 13.91
CA ASN A 64 -8.34 1.48 14.73
C ASN A 64 -8.16 0.18 13.93
N ARG A 65 -8.47 0.20 12.62
CA ARG A 65 -8.33 -0.96 11.72
C ARG A 65 -7.06 -0.93 10.89
N VAL A 66 -6.31 0.17 10.94
CA VAL A 66 -5.09 0.33 10.15
C VAL A 66 -4.02 -0.62 10.68
N ALA A 67 -3.48 -1.45 9.78
CA ALA A 67 -2.41 -2.40 10.11
C ALA A 67 -1.13 -1.67 10.54
N SER A 68 -0.29 -2.31 11.36
CA SER A 68 0.91 -1.70 11.94
C SER A 68 1.88 -1.15 10.90
N VAL A 69 2.11 -1.91 9.82
CA VAL A 69 2.97 -1.52 8.69
C VAL A 69 2.38 -0.32 7.95
N ALA A 70 1.08 -0.34 7.65
CA ALA A 70 0.40 0.77 6.99
C ALA A 70 0.42 2.04 7.87
N MET A 71 0.27 1.89 9.18
CA MET A 71 0.37 2.99 10.14
C MET A 71 1.76 3.64 10.09
N LYS A 72 2.82 2.82 10.11
CA LYS A 72 4.20 3.29 9.96
C LYS A 72 4.40 4.01 8.62
N SER A 73 3.97 3.41 7.51
CA SER A 73 4.22 3.92 6.16
C SER A 73 3.44 5.19 5.81
N TYR A 74 2.22 5.35 6.36
CA TYR A 74 1.32 6.44 5.96
C TYR A 74 1.13 7.51 7.04
N LYS A 75 1.84 7.43 8.18
CA LYS A 75 1.73 8.39 9.29
C LYS A 75 1.82 9.86 8.85
N SER A 76 2.77 10.20 7.98
CA SER A 76 2.94 11.58 7.49
C SER A 76 1.74 12.05 6.66
N LEU A 77 1.17 11.16 5.85
CA LEU A 77 -0.04 11.45 5.09
C LEU A 77 -1.25 11.64 6.01
N PHE A 78 -1.37 10.85 7.08
CA PHE A 78 -2.43 11.04 8.09
C PHE A 78 -2.28 12.38 8.80
N SER A 79 -1.08 12.72 9.26
CA SER A 79 -0.79 14.01 9.89
C SER A 79 -1.10 15.20 8.97
N ASN A 80 -0.81 15.08 7.66
CA ASN A 80 -1.01 16.17 6.71
C ASN A 80 -2.46 16.35 6.24
N HIS A 81 -3.21 15.26 6.08
CA HIS A 81 -4.56 15.31 5.49
C HIS A 81 -5.70 15.22 6.51
N ASP A 82 -5.45 14.72 7.72
CA ASP A 82 -6.46 14.52 8.76
C ASP A 82 -5.87 14.73 10.15
N THR A 83 -5.17 15.84 10.32
CA THR A 83 -4.37 16.19 11.52
C THR A 83 -5.16 16.06 12.82
N GLU A 84 -6.38 16.59 12.84
CA GLU A 84 -7.23 16.64 14.03
C GLU A 84 -7.67 15.23 14.46
N ARG A 85 -8.30 14.46 13.56
CA ARG A 85 -8.80 13.12 13.88
C ARG A 85 -7.66 12.14 14.15
N PHE A 86 -6.53 12.29 13.45
CA PHE A 86 -5.36 11.47 13.70
C PHE A 86 -4.77 11.78 15.08
N GLY A 87 -4.64 13.06 15.45
CA GLY A 87 -4.20 13.48 16.78
C GLY A 87 -5.09 12.93 17.90
N GLU A 88 -6.41 13.08 17.76
CA GLU A 88 -7.37 12.51 18.71
C GLU A 88 -7.25 10.98 18.83
N TYR A 89 -7.02 10.31 17.71
CA TYR A 89 -6.83 8.86 17.71
C TYR A 89 -5.59 8.47 18.52
N LEU A 90 -4.44 9.15 18.31
CA LEU A 90 -3.22 8.87 19.06
C LEU A 90 -3.39 9.15 20.56
N GLU A 91 -4.12 10.20 20.94
CA GLU A 91 -4.46 10.46 22.35
C GLU A 91 -5.36 9.37 22.94
N LYS A 92 -6.35 8.89 22.19
CA LYS A 92 -7.18 7.75 22.61
C LYS A 92 -6.33 6.49 22.79
N VAL A 93 -5.34 6.24 21.95
CA VAL A 93 -4.41 5.11 22.13
C VAL A 93 -3.56 5.31 23.37
N GLN A 94 -2.97 6.50 23.57
CA GLN A 94 -2.13 6.81 24.72
C GLN A 94 -2.89 6.67 26.06
N THR A 95 -4.17 7.03 26.08
CA THR A 95 -5.05 6.90 27.25
C THR A 95 -5.67 5.50 27.39
N GLY A 96 -5.32 4.54 26.53
CA GLY A 96 -5.83 3.17 26.55
C GLY A 96 -7.28 3.01 26.08
N LYS A 97 -7.91 4.07 25.54
CA LYS A 97 -9.28 4.05 25.00
C LYS A 97 -9.36 3.46 23.59
N ALA A 98 -8.24 3.37 22.89
CA ALA A 98 -8.11 2.72 21.59
C ALA A 98 -6.84 1.86 21.56
N LYS A 99 -6.75 0.97 20.58
CA LYS A 99 -5.57 0.12 20.36
C LYS A 99 -4.95 0.44 19.01
N ILE A 100 -3.63 0.53 18.99
CA ILE A 100 -2.84 0.60 17.76
C ILE A 100 -2.31 -0.79 17.42
N ALA A 101 -2.23 -1.13 16.14
CA ALA A 101 -1.61 -2.37 15.72
C ALA A 101 -0.07 -2.24 15.78
N ALA A 102 0.59 -3.25 16.37
CA ALA A 102 2.05 -3.38 16.39
C ALA A 102 2.56 -4.75 15.93
N GLY A 103 1.73 -5.81 15.96
CA GLY A 103 2.20 -7.20 15.87
C GLY A 103 2.93 -7.65 14.60
N ALA A 104 2.86 -6.89 13.49
CA ALA A 104 3.64 -7.20 12.28
C ALA A 104 4.96 -6.41 12.17
N LEU A 105 5.22 -5.46 13.08
CA LEU A 105 6.47 -4.68 13.09
C LEU A 105 7.50 -5.34 14.00
N LEU A 106 8.75 -5.32 13.56
CA LEU A 106 9.90 -5.75 14.35
C LEU A 106 10.51 -4.57 15.11
N PRO A 107 11.18 -4.80 16.26
CA PRO A 107 11.77 -3.72 17.08
C PRO A 107 12.67 -2.76 16.27
N HIS A 108 13.51 -3.31 15.39
CA HIS A 108 14.41 -2.52 14.56
C HIS A 108 13.66 -1.67 13.52
N GLU A 109 12.48 -2.10 13.07
CA GLU A 109 11.64 -1.35 12.13
C GLU A 109 10.97 -0.16 12.82
N ILE A 110 10.59 -0.31 14.09
CA ILE A 110 10.04 0.77 14.92
C ILE A 110 11.14 1.81 15.20
N ILE A 111 12.32 1.37 15.64
CA ILE A 111 13.47 2.25 15.91
C ILE A 111 13.90 2.99 14.63
N ALA A 112 14.00 2.29 13.50
CA ALA A 112 14.37 2.93 12.23
C ALA A 112 13.38 4.02 11.81
N SER A 113 12.11 3.91 12.22
CA SER A 113 11.08 4.90 11.88
C SER A 113 11.27 6.24 12.59
N LEU A 114 12.02 6.30 13.71
CA LEU A 114 12.31 7.52 14.46
C LEU A 114 13.18 8.52 13.70
N ASN A 115 13.88 8.06 12.65
CA ASN A 115 14.65 8.93 11.77
C ASN A 115 13.77 9.73 10.79
N GLU A 116 12.46 9.47 10.76
CA GLU A 116 11.50 10.16 9.91
C GLU A 116 10.82 11.30 10.69
N GLU A 117 10.45 12.38 10.00
CA GLU A 117 9.71 13.50 10.60
C GLU A 117 8.36 13.03 11.18
N ASP A 118 7.98 13.62 12.32
CA ASP A 118 6.72 13.34 13.05
C ASP A 118 6.49 11.86 13.42
N ALA A 119 7.56 11.08 13.48
CA ALA A 119 7.51 9.64 13.74
C ALA A 119 7.32 9.25 15.21
N GLU A 120 7.77 10.11 16.12
CA GLU A 120 8.01 9.78 17.52
C GLU A 120 6.75 9.21 18.20
N ARG A 121 5.61 9.90 18.09
CA ARG A 121 4.37 9.48 18.75
C ARG A 121 3.87 8.12 18.29
N VAL A 122 3.94 7.83 16.99
CA VAL A 122 3.46 6.55 16.44
C VAL A 122 4.39 5.42 16.84
N ALA A 123 5.70 5.66 16.73
CA ALA A 123 6.73 4.68 17.09
C ALA A 123 6.64 4.29 18.57
N GLU A 124 6.51 5.26 19.47
CA GLU A 124 6.36 5.04 20.91
C GLU A 124 5.10 4.22 21.24
N LEU A 125 3.96 4.56 20.63
CA LEU A 125 2.71 3.82 20.86
C LEU A 125 2.78 2.38 20.31
N GLN A 126 3.43 2.17 19.16
CA GLN A 126 3.65 0.84 18.62
C GLN A 126 4.65 0.03 19.45
N TRP A 127 5.69 0.67 19.98
CA TRP A 127 6.65 0.05 20.89
C TRP A 127 6.01 -0.38 22.20
N ALA A 128 5.25 0.52 22.84
CA ALA A 128 4.50 0.22 24.06
C ALA A 128 3.55 -0.96 23.85
N ARG A 129 2.81 -0.96 22.73
CA ARG A 129 1.91 -2.07 22.40
C ARG A 129 2.64 -3.40 22.23
N MET A 130 3.81 -3.39 21.61
CA MET A 130 4.64 -4.59 21.42
C MET A 130 5.14 -5.18 22.76
N LEU A 131 5.36 -4.34 23.78
CA LEU A 131 5.76 -4.80 25.12
C LEU A 131 4.59 -5.33 25.95
N GLU A 132 3.36 -4.90 25.63
CA GLU A 132 2.13 -5.35 26.31
C GLU A 132 1.54 -6.65 25.75
N ASP A 133 1.97 -7.07 24.56
CA ASP A 133 1.59 -8.34 23.91
C ASP A 133 2.43 -9.53 24.39
#